data_AF-A0A1V5LD04-F1
#
_entry.id   AF-A0A1V5LD04-F1
#
_cell.length_a   1.000
_cell.length_b   1.000
_cell.length_c   1.000
_cell.angle_alpha   90.00
_cell.angle_beta   90.00
_cell.angle_gamma   90.00
#
_symmetry.space_group_name_H-M   'P 1'
#
loop_
_entity.id
_entity.type
_entity.pdbx_description
1 polymer ?
#
loop_
_entity_poly.entity_id
_entity_poly.type
_entity_poly.pdbx_seq_one_letter_code
_entity_poly.pdbx_strand_id
1 'polypeptide(L)'
;MGHDAAMEVGDSLQVYVDGDSSRYQASLRQGEMSPGQTIVSFRPGMDKLDAITSASEKFYAGRGLVYTWRDGRRVDTSHLHLREWLGCIRDGGTPSCSIAKAFATTITCHMATRSYREQRRVTWDKEAERIV
;
A
#
# COMPACT_ATOMS: atom_id res chain seq x y z
N MET A 1 -5.13 -11.41 -24.48
CA MET A 1 -5.85 -10.57 -23.49
C MET A 1 -7.30 -10.44 -23.95
N GLY A 2 -8.20 -10.00 -23.07
CA GLY A 2 -9.63 -9.90 -23.40
C GLY A 2 -9.92 -8.66 -24.25
N HIS A 3 -10.94 -8.72 -25.10
CA HIS A 3 -11.22 -7.68 -26.08
C HIS A 3 -11.48 -6.29 -25.47
N ASP A 4 -12.22 -6.21 -24.36
CA ASP A 4 -12.54 -4.93 -23.72
C ASP A 4 -11.87 -4.74 -22.36
N ALA A 5 -11.59 -5.85 -21.69
CA ALA A 5 -10.95 -5.87 -20.38
C ALA A 5 -10.27 -7.21 -20.14
N ALA A 6 -9.26 -7.19 -19.28
CA ALA A 6 -8.64 -8.39 -18.73
C ALA A 6 -8.97 -8.51 -17.24
N MET A 7 -9.14 -9.75 -16.78
CA MET A 7 -9.40 -10.04 -15.37
C MET A 7 -8.23 -10.82 -14.78
N GLU A 8 -7.76 -10.38 -13.64
CA GLU A 8 -6.82 -11.11 -12.79
C GLU A 8 -7.56 -11.63 -11.56
N VAL A 9 -7.42 -12.93 -11.31
CA VAL A 9 -8.02 -13.60 -10.16
C VAL A 9 -6.91 -14.14 -9.28
N GLY A 10 -6.79 -13.56 -8.07
CA GLY A 10 -5.90 -13.99 -7.01
C GLY A 10 -6.56 -13.83 -5.64
N ASP A 11 -5.84 -13.25 -4.68
CA ASP A 11 -6.42 -12.82 -3.39
C ASP A 11 -7.47 -11.68 -3.57
N SER A 12 -7.41 -11.00 -4.71
CA SER A 12 -8.40 -10.04 -5.18
C SER A 12 -8.77 -10.34 -6.63
N LEU A 13 -10.00 -10.01 -7.01
CA LEU A 13 -10.45 -9.97 -8.39
C LEU A 13 -10.29 -8.53 -8.90
N GLN A 14 -9.44 -8.36 -9.90
CA GLN A 14 -9.22 -7.06 -10.54
C GLN A 14 -9.57 -7.15 -12.02
N VAL A 15 -10.32 -6.16 -12.51
CA VAL A 15 -10.65 -6.02 -13.93
C VAL A 15 -10.00 -4.75 -14.44
N TYR A 16 -9.15 -4.87 -15.45
CA TYR A 16 -8.41 -3.76 -16.06
C TYR A 16 -8.89 -3.53 -17.49
N VAL A 17 -8.97 -2.26 -17.90
CA VAL A 17 -9.34 -1.88 -19.27
C VAL A 17 -8.25 -2.31 -20.24
N ASP A 18 -8.65 -3.00 -21.31
CA ASP A 18 -7.74 -3.31 -22.41
C ASP A 18 -7.58 -2.06 -23.31
N GLY A 19 -6.36 -1.80 -23.77
CA GLY A 19 -6.05 -0.64 -24.60
C GLY A 19 -6.75 -0.69 -25.96
N ASP A 20 -7.04 -1.89 -26.46
CA ASP A 20 -7.70 -2.11 -27.75
C ASP A 20 -9.23 -2.23 -27.62
N SER A 21 -9.81 -1.89 -26.47
CA SER A 21 -11.26 -1.98 -26.23
C SER A 21 -12.07 -1.12 -27.19
N SER A 22 -13.04 -1.73 -27.88
CA SER A 22 -14.03 -0.99 -28.66
C SER A 22 -15.10 -0.35 -27.77
N ARG A 23 -15.44 -0.98 -26.64
CA ARG A 23 -16.40 -0.47 -25.67
C ARG A 23 -15.93 0.82 -25.00
N TYR A 24 -14.65 0.90 -24.62
CA TYR A 24 -14.08 2.03 -23.87
C TYR A 24 -13.30 3.02 -24.74
N GLN A 25 -13.31 2.84 -26.06
CA GLN A 25 -12.49 3.60 -27.00
C GLN A 25 -12.66 5.12 -26.87
N ALA A 26 -13.89 5.60 -26.66
CA ALA A 26 -14.17 7.03 -26.53
C ALA A 26 -13.49 7.63 -25.29
N SER A 27 -13.67 7.02 -24.12
CA SER A 27 -13.06 7.47 -22.86
C SER A 27 -11.54 7.31 -22.85
N LEU A 28 -10.99 6.30 -23.54
CA LEU A 28 -9.54 6.15 -23.73
C LEU A 28 -8.97 7.28 -24.59
N ARG A 29 -9.66 7.67 -25.68
CA ARG A 29 -9.24 8.79 -26.55
C ARG A 29 -9.37 10.15 -25.87
N GLN A 30 -10.38 10.31 -25.03
CA GLN A 30 -10.63 11.56 -24.29
C GLN A 30 -9.75 11.70 -23.04
N GLY A 31 -8.99 10.66 -22.67
CA GLY A 31 -8.12 10.66 -21.49
C GLY A 31 -8.88 10.53 -20.16
N GLU A 32 -10.18 10.20 -20.19
CA GLU A 32 -10.99 9.93 -19.00
C GLU A 32 -10.62 8.58 -18.36
N MET A 33 -10.14 7.65 -19.18
CA MET A 33 -9.61 6.36 -18.76
C MET A 33 -8.24 6.09 -19.39
N SER A 34 -7.43 5.29 -18.70
CA SER A 34 -6.13 4.84 -19.20
C SER A 34 -6.12 3.33 -19.46
N PRO A 35 -5.41 2.84 -20.50
CA PRO A 35 -5.14 1.41 -20.65
C PRO A 35 -4.51 0.82 -19.38
N GLY A 36 -4.97 -0.35 -18.95
CA GLY A 36 -4.51 -0.99 -17.71
C GLY A 36 -5.11 -0.40 -16.43
N GLN A 37 -5.96 0.63 -16.52
CA GLN A 37 -6.68 1.14 -15.36
C GLN A 37 -7.66 0.10 -14.84
N THR A 38 -7.61 -0.17 -13.53
CA THR A 38 -8.59 -1.03 -12.85
C THR A 38 -9.95 -0.34 -12.82
N ILE A 39 -10.96 -0.96 -13.41
CA ILE A 39 -12.36 -0.48 -13.41
C ILE A 39 -13.22 -1.20 -12.37
N VAL A 40 -12.84 -2.41 -11.98
CA VAL A 40 -13.48 -3.16 -10.90
C VAL A 40 -12.40 -3.79 -10.05
N SER A 41 -12.49 -3.58 -8.74
CA SER A 41 -11.70 -4.29 -7.75
C SER A 41 -12.66 -4.91 -6.74
N PHE A 42 -12.68 -6.23 -6.68
CA PHE A 42 -13.42 -6.97 -5.68
C PHE A 42 -12.43 -7.75 -4.81
N ARG A 43 -12.54 -7.57 -3.50
CA ARG A 43 -11.81 -8.37 -2.52
C ARG A 43 -12.80 -9.16 -1.69
N PRO A 44 -12.64 -10.49 -1.56
CA PRO A 44 -13.44 -11.30 -0.64
C PRO A 44 -13.51 -10.65 0.75
N GLY A 45 -14.62 -10.79 1.47
CA GLY A 45 -14.78 -10.22 2.82
C GLY A 45 -15.00 -8.70 2.88
N MET A 46 -15.18 -8.01 1.75
CA MET A 46 -15.79 -6.67 1.74
C MET A 46 -17.30 -6.79 1.52
N ASP A 47 -18.10 -6.35 2.50
CA ASP A 47 -19.57 -6.36 2.42
C ASP A 47 -20.12 -5.37 1.38
N LYS A 48 -19.27 -4.49 0.84
CA LYS A 48 -19.61 -3.53 -0.21
C LYS A 48 -18.61 -3.61 -1.34
N LEU A 49 -19.13 -3.60 -2.58
CA LEU A 49 -18.38 -3.30 -3.78
C LEU A 49 -17.80 -1.88 -3.61
N ASP A 50 -16.49 -1.78 -3.36
CA ASP A 50 -15.84 -0.49 -3.15
C ASP A 50 -15.63 0.21 -4.49
N ALA A 51 -16.62 1.02 -4.85
CA ALA A 51 -16.67 1.75 -6.11
C ALA A 51 -15.81 3.02 -6.09
N ILE A 52 -15.22 3.42 -4.96
CA ILE A 52 -14.39 4.64 -4.87
C ILE A 52 -13.26 4.44 -3.85
N THR A 53 -12.29 3.60 -4.20
CA THR A 53 -11.03 3.50 -3.47
C THR A 53 -10.14 4.70 -3.83
N SER A 54 -9.83 5.56 -2.86
CA SER A 54 -8.82 6.61 -3.09
C SER A 54 -7.47 5.99 -3.46
N ALA A 55 -6.61 6.72 -4.19
CA ALA A 55 -5.27 6.20 -4.53
C ALA A 55 -4.48 5.72 -3.30
N SER A 56 -4.64 6.41 -2.18
CA SER A 56 -4.07 6.03 -0.88
C SER A 56 -4.64 4.72 -0.36
N GLU A 57 -5.96 4.57 -0.34
CA GLU A 57 -6.61 3.37 0.17
C GLU A 57 -6.27 2.14 -0.68
N LYS A 58 -6.25 2.28 -2.01
CA LYS A 58 -5.79 1.22 -2.92
C LYS A 58 -4.34 0.82 -2.62
N PHE A 59 -3.47 1.80 -2.37
CA PHE A 59 -2.07 1.56 -2.04
C PHE A 59 -1.91 0.81 -0.70
N TYR A 60 -2.60 1.26 0.35
CA TYR A 60 -2.53 0.64 1.68
C TYR A 60 -3.16 -0.76 1.69
N ALA A 61 -4.34 -0.93 1.09
CA ALA A 61 -5.00 -2.23 1.00
C ALA A 61 -4.22 -3.20 0.10
N GLY A 62 -3.66 -2.72 -1.00
CA GLY A 62 -2.77 -3.48 -1.90
C GLY A 62 -1.57 -4.11 -1.19
N ARG A 63 -1.06 -3.46 -0.13
CA ARG A 63 0.08 -3.94 0.66
C ARG A 63 -0.31 -4.63 1.96
N GLY A 64 -1.58 -4.92 2.18
CA GLY A 64 -2.07 -5.55 3.42
C GLY A 64 -1.84 -4.69 4.65
N LEU A 65 -1.86 -3.36 4.51
CA LEU A 65 -1.64 -2.42 5.62
C LEU A 65 -2.94 -2.02 6.34
N VAL A 66 -4.10 -2.35 5.77
CA VAL A 66 -5.43 -2.08 6.34
C VAL A 66 -6.01 -3.33 7.01
N TYR A 67 -5.80 -4.49 6.39
CA TYR A 67 -6.20 -5.79 6.90
C TYR A 67 -5.34 -6.87 6.24
N THR A 68 -5.36 -8.06 6.82
CA THR A 68 -4.75 -9.27 6.25
C THR A 68 -5.65 -10.48 6.49
N TRP A 69 -5.32 -11.60 5.85
CA TRP A 69 -6.01 -12.87 6.04
C TRP A 69 -5.17 -13.80 6.90
N ARG A 70 -5.79 -14.38 7.93
CA ARG A 70 -5.18 -15.41 8.77
C ARG A 70 -6.21 -16.49 9.03
N ASP A 71 -5.86 -17.73 8.72
CA ASP A 71 -6.75 -18.90 8.89
C ASP A 71 -8.13 -18.70 8.24
N GLY A 72 -8.15 -18.11 7.04
CA GLY A 72 -9.38 -17.84 6.28
C GLY A 72 -10.25 -16.72 6.85
N ARG A 73 -9.75 -15.94 7.83
CA ARG A 73 -10.47 -14.80 8.42
C ARG A 73 -9.74 -13.49 8.17
N ARG A 74 -10.51 -12.43 7.90
CA ARG A 74 -10.00 -11.07 7.82
C ARG A 74 -9.62 -10.59 9.21
N VAL A 75 -8.41 -10.06 9.35
CA VAL A 75 -7.88 -9.51 10.60
C VAL A 75 -7.35 -8.10 10.36
N ASP A 76 -7.73 -7.17 11.23
CA ASP A 76 -7.17 -5.82 11.28
C ASP A 76 -5.67 -5.89 11.62
N THR A 77 -4.84 -5.26 10.79
CA THR A 77 -3.39 -5.23 10.96
C THR A 77 -2.97 -4.46 12.22
N SER A 78 -3.76 -3.48 12.64
CA SER A 78 -3.56 -2.74 13.90
C SER A 78 -3.71 -3.65 15.11
N HIS A 79 -4.68 -4.57 15.07
CA HIS A 79 -4.84 -5.59 16.11
C HIS A 79 -3.64 -6.52 16.17
N LEU A 80 -3.11 -6.96 15.02
CA LEU A 80 -1.92 -7.81 14.97
C LEU A 80 -0.68 -7.11 15.54
N HIS A 81 -0.53 -5.81 15.26
CA HIS A 81 0.56 -4.99 15.80
C HIS A 81 0.53 -4.92 17.33
N LEU A 82 -0.65 -4.64 17.90
CA LEU A 82 -0.82 -4.62 19.36
C LEU A 82 -0.62 -5.98 20.00
N ARG A 83 -1.11 -7.05 19.35
CA ARG A 83 -0.95 -8.42 19.85
C ARG A 83 0.53 -8.80 19.93
N GLU A 84 1.33 -8.47 18.92
CA GLU A 84 2.78 -8.68 18.95
C GLU A 84 3.42 -7.93 20.12
N TRP A 85 3.12 -6.62 20.26
CA TRP A 85 3.68 -5.79 21.32
C TRP A 85 3.36 -6.34 22.72
N LEU A 86 2.11 -6.70 22.97
CA LEU A 86 1.69 -7.34 24.23
C LEU A 86 2.36 -8.70 24.45
N GLY A 87 2.63 -9.46 23.38
CA GLY A 87 3.40 -10.70 23.43
C GLY A 87 4.83 -10.45 23.90
N CYS A 88 5.53 -9.47 23.33
CA CYS A 88 6.88 -9.11 23.76
C CYS A 88 6.94 -8.64 25.23
N ILE A 89 5.90 -7.95 25.72
CA ILE A 89 5.80 -7.57 27.14
C ILE A 89 5.68 -8.81 28.03
N ARG A 90 4.85 -9.77 27.64
CA ARG A 90 4.55 -10.94 28.46
C ARG A 90 5.68 -11.96 28.47
N ASP A 91 6.17 -12.29 27.29
CA ASP A 91 7.03 -13.45 27.08
C ASP A 91 8.52 -13.05 27.00
N GLY A 92 8.79 -11.75 27.05
CA GLY A 92 10.11 -11.18 26.74
C GLY A 92 10.38 -11.22 25.23
N GLY A 93 10.99 -10.15 24.71
CA GLY A 93 11.34 -10.07 23.29
C GLY A 93 11.45 -8.65 22.79
N THR A 94 11.82 -8.51 21.51
CA THR A 94 11.86 -7.22 20.81
C THR A 94 10.74 -7.17 19.78
N PRO A 95 9.85 -6.17 19.81
CA PRO A 95 8.81 -6.02 18.80
C PRO A 95 9.40 -5.87 17.39
N SER A 96 8.69 -6.35 16.37
CA SER A 96 9.10 -6.15 14.97
C SER A 96 9.28 -4.67 14.62
N CYS A 97 8.52 -3.77 15.24
CA CYS A 97 8.72 -2.32 15.18
C CYS A 97 9.52 -1.83 16.41
N SER A 98 10.82 -2.12 16.43
CA SER A 98 11.69 -1.76 17.54
C SER A 98 12.08 -0.29 17.53
N ILE A 99 12.62 0.20 18.66
CA ILE A 99 13.14 1.57 18.80
C ILE A 99 14.19 1.88 17.72
N ALA A 100 15.07 0.93 17.40
CA ALA A 100 16.08 1.10 16.35
C ALA A 100 15.44 1.35 14.96
N LYS A 101 14.36 0.63 14.63
CA LYS A 101 13.62 0.87 13.39
C LYS A 101 12.87 2.19 13.43
N ALA A 102 12.28 2.56 14.56
CA ALA A 102 11.60 3.84 14.73
C ALA A 102 12.57 5.01 14.54
N PHE A 103 13.78 4.92 15.09
CA PHE A 103 14.84 5.90 14.89
C PHE A 103 15.22 6.03 13.42
N ALA A 104 15.60 4.93 12.76
CA ALA A 104 15.99 4.95 11.36
C ALA A 104 14.88 5.49 10.44
N THR A 105 13.62 5.12 10.69
CA THR A 105 12.45 5.60 9.95
C THR A 105 12.27 7.11 10.14
N THR A 106 12.33 7.57 11.39
CA THR A 106 12.14 9.00 11.73
C THR A 106 13.23 9.87 11.11
N ILE A 107 14.50 9.47 11.23
CA ILE A 107 15.62 10.17 10.60
C ILE A 107 15.46 10.20 9.08
N THR A 108 15.04 9.09 8.46
CA THR A 108 14.79 9.05 7.01
C THR A 108 13.71 10.04 6.58
N CYS A 109 12.61 10.17 7.34
CA CYS A 109 11.58 11.17 7.09
C CYS A 109 12.12 12.61 7.21
N HIS A 110 12.96 12.88 8.20
CA HIS A 110 13.62 14.19 8.33
C HIS A 110 14.60 14.46 7.18
N MET A 111 15.36 13.45 6.75
CA MET A 111 16.26 13.54 5.59
C MET A 111 15.48 13.84 4.31
N ALA A 112 14.36 13.15 4.07
CA ALA A 112 13.50 13.39 2.91
C ALA A 112 12.97 14.83 2.91
N THR A 113 12.48 15.29 4.05
CA THR A 113 11.97 16.66 4.22
C THR A 113 13.08 17.70 3.96
N ARG A 114 14.27 17.48 4.51
CA ARG A 114 15.41 18.40 4.36
C ARG A 114 15.93 18.42 2.93
N SER A 115 16.09 17.25 2.30
CA SER A 115 16.49 17.12 0.90
C SER A 115 15.53 17.85 -0.04
N TYR A 116 14.22 17.69 0.20
CA TYR A 116 13.20 18.40 -0.56
C TYR A 116 13.29 19.92 -0.38
N ARG A 117 13.48 20.43 0.84
CA ARG A 117 13.55 21.88 1.08
C ARG A 117 14.84 22.52 0.59
N GLU A 118 15.96 21.83 0.74
CA GLU A 118 17.29 22.32 0.37
C GLU A 118 17.66 22.00 -1.09
N GLN A 119 16.82 21.26 -1.82
CA GLN A 119 17.02 20.86 -3.22
C GLN A 119 18.39 20.20 -3.46
N ARG A 120 18.83 19.38 -2.49
CA ARG A 120 20.10 18.67 -2.55
C ARG A 120 20.00 17.27 -1.97
N ARG A 121 20.95 16.43 -2.35
CA ARG A 121 21.15 15.15 -1.67
C ARG A 121 21.65 15.39 -0.25
N VAL A 122 21.11 14.62 0.70
CA VAL A 122 21.57 14.56 2.09
C VAL A 122 21.92 13.12 2.43
N THR A 123 22.77 12.93 3.44
CA THR A 123 23.20 11.63 3.95
C THR A 123 23.16 11.64 5.48
N TRP A 124 23.18 10.45 6.10
CA TRP A 124 23.24 10.31 7.55
C TRP A 124 24.68 10.06 7.97
N ASP A 125 25.21 10.95 8.81
CA ASP A 125 26.47 10.77 9.53
C ASP A 125 26.17 9.98 10.80
N LYS A 126 26.53 8.69 10.80
CA LYS A 126 26.22 7.77 11.90
C LYS A 126 27.03 8.05 13.16
N GLU A 127 28.26 8.54 13.02
CA GLU A 127 29.14 8.78 14.17
C GLU A 127 28.73 10.05 14.92
N ALA A 128 28.38 11.11 14.19
CA ALA A 128 27.93 12.37 14.78
C ALA A 128 26.41 12.48 14.94
N GLU A 129 25.66 11.44 14.58
CA GLU A 129 24.19 11.38 14.58
C GLU A 129 23.50 12.62 13.99
N ARG A 130 23.89 12.99 12.76
CA ARG A 130 23.38 14.18 12.08
C ARG A 130 23.14 13.97 10.60
N ILE A 131 22.21 14.77 10.05
CA ILE A 131 21.97 14.83 8.61
C ILE A 131 22.98 15.80 7.99
N VAL A 132 23.78 15.32 7.03
CA VAL A 132 24.78 16.09 6.29
C VAL A 132 24.42 16.22 4.83
#